data_AF-A0A661VRN6-F1
#
_entry.id   AF-A0A661VRN6-F1
#
_cell.length_a   1.000
_cell.length_b   1.000
_cell.length_c   1.000
_cell.angle_alpha   90.00
_cell.angle_beta   90.00
_cell.angle_gamma   90.00
#
_symmetry.space_group_name_H-M   'P 1'
#
loop_
_entity.id
_entity.type
_entity.pdbx_description
1 polymer ?
#
loop_
_entity_poly.entity_id
_entity_poly.type
_entity_poly.pdbx_seq_one_letter_code
_entity_poly.pdbx_strand_id
1 'polypeptide(L)'
;MGKITEWTTIKVPVKLANEVKRLAKERNIPPHKLLAEAIVAFKAKEYEFDRRIWYIMKLLMGYMNFRLTIMHKGNEDDVIEEAIVNFDYPLEQIQERLKAINREEREQIINMAKEWAKTLDGKKLARLTSAVKDVVFKVLAYA
;
A
#
# COMPACT_ATOMS: atom_id res chain seq x y z
N MET A 1 -3.49 14.49 -34.93
CA MET A 1 -2.64 15.12 -33.90
C MET A 1 -3.42 16.28 -33.29
N GLY A 2 -3.76 16.21 -32.00
CA GLY A 2 -4.46 17.32 -31.34
C GLY A 2 -3.59 18.59 -31.39
N LYS A 3 -4.13 19.69 -31.90
CA LYS A 3 -3.44 20.99 -31.88
C LYS A 3 -3.30 21.42 -30.43
N ILE A 4 -2.08 21.72 -29.99
CA ILE A 4 -1.84 22.38 -28.70
C ILE A 4 -2.31 23.84 -28.88
N THR A 5 -3.43 24.20 -28.26
CA THR A 5 -4.08 25.50 -28.44
C THR A 5 -3.69 26.53 -27.40
N GLU A 6 -3.07 26.12 -26.29
CA GLU A 6 -2.79 27.00 -25.16
C GLU A 6 -1.33 26.85 -24.70
N TRP A 7 -0.59 27.97 -24.70
CA TRP A 7 0.78 28.04 -24.21
C TRP A 7 0.82 28.87 -22.94
N THR A 8 1.52 28.38 -21.93
CA THR A 8 1.74 29.10 -20.66
C THR A 8 3.21 29.06 -20.26
N THR A 9 3.63 30.00 -19.44
CA THR A 9 5.02 30.11 -18.97
C THR A 9 5.12 29.71 -17.50
N ILE A 10 6.04 28.82 -17.20
CA ILE A 10 6.35 28.40 -15.83
C ILE A 10 7.73 28.93 -15.41
N LYS A 11 7.82 29.46 -14.18
CA LYS A 11 9.11 29.83 -13.59
C LYS A 11 9.75 28.60 -12.98
N VAL A 12 10.99 28.32 -13.35
CA VAL A 12 11.79 27.20 -12.83
C VAL A 12 13.19 27.69 -12.45
N PRO A 13 13.88 27.02 -11.50
CA PRO A 13 15.27 27.35 -11.18
C PRO A 13 16.18 27.30 -12.41
N VAL A 14 17.11 28.26 -12.51
CA VAL A 14 18.03 28.39 -13.66
C VAL A 14 18.82 27.10 -13.91
N LYS A 15 19.26 26.44 -12.82
CA LYS A 15 19.98 25.16 -12.90
C LYS A 15 19.14 24.07 -13.58
N LEU A 16 17.85 23.99 -13.26
CA LEU A 16 16.93 23.03 -13.87
C LEU A 16 16.66 23.37 -15.34
N ALA A 17 16.47 24.65 -15.67
CA ALA A 17 16.26 25.09 -17.04
C ALA A 17 17.46 24.73 -17.95
N ASN A 18 18.68 24.92 -17.45
CA ASN A 18 19.90 24.57 -18.17
C ASN A 18 20.03 23.06 -18.38
N GLU A 19 19.66 22.27 -17.36
CA GLU A 19 19.69 20.82 -17.44
C GLU A 19 18.68 20.27 -18.45
N VAL A 20 17.45 20.80 -18.45
CA VAL A 20 16.42 20.47 -19.44
C VAL A 20 16.90 20.79 -20.86
N LYS A 21 17.54 21.95 -21.08
CA LYS A 21 18.09 22.33 -22.38
C LYS A 21 19.21 21.38 -22.82
N ARG A 22 20.11 20.99 -21.90
CA ARG A 22 21.20 20.06 -22.18
C ARG A 22 20.66 18.70 -22.64
N LEU A 23 19.77 18.12 -21.85
CA LEU A 23 19.15 16.81 -22.13
C LEU A 23 18.31 16.83 -23.42
N ALA A 24 17.59 17.92 -23.69
CA ALA A 24 16.78 18.07 -24.89
C ALA A 24 17.67 18.12 -26.15
N LYS A 25 18.82 18.78 -26.06
CA LYS A 25 19.83 18.83 -27.13
C LYS A 25 20.44 17.46 -27.38
N GLU A 26 20.80 16.72 -26.34
CA GLU A 26 21.35 15.37 -26.45
C GLU A 26 20.40 14.39 -27.14
N ARG A 27 19.09 14.55 -26.90
CA ARG A 27 18.05 13.71 -27.49
C ARG A 27 17.48 14.24 -28.80
N ASN A 28 17.97 15.37 -29.29
CA ASN A 28 17.46 16.06 -30.48
C ASN A 28 15.93 16.29 -30.47
N ILE A 29 15.39 16.70 -29.33
CA ILE A 29 13.95 16.99 -29.16
C ILE A 29 13.73 18.39 -28.58
N PRO A 30 12.58 19.02 -28.83
CA PRO A 30 12.21 20.26 -28.17
C PRO A 30 12.09 20.09 -26.64
N PRO A 31 12.51 21.09 -25.82
CA PRO A 31 12.44 21.02 -24.36
C PRO A 31 11.06 20.68 -23.79
N HIS A 32 9.97 21.17 -24.41
CA HIS A 32 8.61 20.89 -23.96
C HIS A 32 8.23 19.40 -24.14
N LYS A 33 8.78 18.70 -25.15
CA LYS A 33 8.55 17.26 -25.32
C LYS A 33 9.29 16.45 -24.26
N LEU A 34 10.54 16.83 -23.97
CA LEU A 34 11.31 16.21 -22.89
C LEU A 34 10.60 16.38 -21.54
N LEU A 35 10.06 17.58 -21.26
CA LEU A 35 9.30 17.83 -20.04
C LEU A 35 8.01 17.00 -19.99
N ALA A 36 7.30 16.85 -21.11
CA ALA A 36 6.12 15.99 -21.18
C ALA A 36 6.48 14.52 -20.89
N GLU A 37 7.55 14.00 -21.50
CA GLU A 37 8.06 12.65 -21.21
C GLU A 37 8.46 12.49 -19.73
N ALA A 38 9.13 13.48 -19.15
CA ALA A 38 9.54 13.47 -17.75
C ALA A 38 8.32 13.47 -16.81
N ILE A 39 7.25 14.22 -17.13
CA ILE A 39 6.00 14.22 -16.36
C ILE A 39 5.32 12.85 -16.46
N VAL A 40 5.26 12.26 -17.67
CA VAL A 40 4.68 10.91 -17.86
C VAL A 40 5.48 9.86 -17.09
N ALA A 41 6.81 9.90 -17.16
CA ALA A 41 7.69 9.00 -16.43
C ALA A 41 7.59 9.22 -14.91
N PHE A 42 7.45 10.46 -14.44
CA PHE A 42 7.23 10.75 -13.03
C PHE A 42 5.88 10.21 -12.53
N LYS A 43 4.80 10.41 -13.29
CA LYS A 43 3.50 9.81 -13.00
C LYS A 43 3.56 8.28 -13.04
N ALA A 44 4.25 7.69 -14.01
CA ALA A 44 4.45 6.25 -14.07
C ALA A 44 5.25 5.73 -12.86
N LYS A 45 6.22 6.51 -12.35
CA LYS A 45 6.89 6.22 -11.07
C LYS A 45 5.98 6.34 -9.86
N GLU A 46 5.01 7.25 -9.86
CA GLU A 46 3.95 7.30 -8.84
C GLU A 46 3.04 6.06 -8.92
N TYR A 47 2.82 5.50 -10.11
CA TYR A 47 2.12 4.22 -10.30
C TYR A 47 2.97 2.99 -9.95
N GLU A 48 4.31 3.07 -10.02
CA GLU A 48 5.20 1.90 -9.85
C GLU A 48 5.24 1.31 -8.44
N PHE A 49 4.71 1.98 -7.41
CA PHE A 49 4.40 1.32 -6.14
C PHE A 49 3.49 2.21 -5.29
N ASP A 50 2.18 2.12 -5.49
CA ASP A 50 1.26 2.68 -4.50
C ASP A 50 1.51 1.94 -3.17
N ARG A 51 2.21 2.61 -2.25
CA ARG A 51 2.59 2.02 -0.96
C ARG A 51 1.37 1.48 -0.23
N ARG A 52 0.19 2.06 -0.45
CA ARG A 52 -1.08 1.60 0.12
C ARG A 52 -1.42 0.21 -0.39
N ILE A 53 -1.35 0.00 -1.72
CA ILE A 53 -1.56 -1.31 -2.35
C ILE A 53 -0.54 -2.33 -1.82
N TRP A 54 0.72 -1.94 -1.66
CA TRP A 54 1.74 -2.82 -1.09
C TRP A 54 1.41 -3.27 0.34
N TYR A 55 1.02 -2.35 1.22
CA TYR A 55 0.65 -2.71 2.59
C TYR A 55 -0.65 -3.52 2.64
N ILE A 56 -1.62 -3.26 1.74
CA ILE A 56 -2.82 -4.09 1.57
C ILE A 56 -2.43 -5.51 1.18
N MET A 57 -1.54 -5.68 0.19
CA MET A 57 -1.08 -7.01 -0.23
C MET A 57 -0.42 -7.76 0.93
N LYS A 58 0.46 -7.10 1.69
CA LYS A 58 1.08 -7.70 2.89
C LYS A 58 0.04 -8.13 3.92
N LEU A 59 -0.94 -7.28 4.21
CA LEU A 59 -2.01 -7.59 5.16
C LEU A 59 -2.82 -8.82 4.72
N LEU A 60 -3.25 -8.86 3.46
CA LEU A 60 -4.04 -9.97 2.93
C LEU A 60 -3.25 -11.29 2.90
N MET A 61 -1.97 -11.25 2.56
CA MET A 61 -1.08 -12.41 2.61
C MET A 61 -0.87 -12.90 4.05
N GLY A 62 -0.59 -11.98 4.99
CA GLY A 62 -0.45 -12.31 6.41
C GLY A 62 -1.71 -12.93 6.98
N TYR A 63 -2.88 -12.36 6.67
CA TYR A 63 -4.18 -12.87 7.07
C TYR A 63 -4.47 -14.27 6.50
N MET A 64 -4.21 -14.47 5.21
CA MET A 64 -4.41 -15.76 4.56
C MET A 64 -3.49 -16.83 5.13
N ASN A 65 -2.20 -16.52 5.30
CA ASN A 65 -1.22 -17.42 5.91
C ASN A 65 -1.62 -17.80 7.32
N PHE A 66 -2.05 -16.83 8.14
CA PHE A 66 -2.58 -17.11 9.47
C PHE A 66 -3.73 -18.12 9.42
N ARG A 67 -4.74 -17.88 8.57
CA ARG A 67 -5.88 -18.81 8.44
C ARG A 67 -5.45 -20.21 8.01
N LEU A 68 -4.58 -20.30 7.00
CA LEU A 68 -4.09 -21.58 6.50
C LEU A 68 -3.29 -22.33 7.56
N THR A 69 -2.41 -21.64 8.30
CA THR A 69 -1.66 -22.23 9.41
C THR A 69 -2.61 -22.83 10.43
N ILE A 70 -3.63 -22.09 10.87
CA ILE A 70 -4.60 -22.62 11.85
C ILE A 70 -5.39 -23.81 11.29
N MET A 71 -5.80 -23.77 10.02
CA MET A 71 -6.56 -24.86 9.40
C MET A 71 -5.74 -26.13 9.14
N HIS A 72 -4.42 -26.02 8.97
CA HIS A 72 -3.56 -27.15 8.60
C HIS A 72 -2.64 -27.65 9.72
N LYS A 73 -2.08 -26.74 10.52
CA LYS A 73 -1.21 -27.09 11.65
C LYS A 73 -1.98 -27.27 12.96
N GLY A 74 -3.23 -26.76 13.05
CA GLY A 74 -4.07 -26.85 14.25
C GLY A 74 -4.18 -25.53 15.02
N ASN A 75 -4.83 -25.59 16.17
CA ASN A 75 -5.18 -24.44 17.02
C ASN A 75 -4.56 -24.52 18.42
N GLU A 76 -3.43 -25.21 18.55
CA GLU A 76 -2.61 -25.20 19.76
C GLU A 76 -2.04 -23.78 20.00
N ASP A 77 -1.88 -23.39 21.27
CA ASP A 77 -1.55 -22.00 21.61
C ASP A 77 -0.21 -21.54 20.98
N ASP A 78 0.79 -22.42 20.90
CA ASP A 78 2.07 -22.14 20.25
C ASP A 78 1.94 -21.90 18.74
N VAL A 79 1.13 -22.70 18.06
CA VAL A 79 0.80 -22.54 16.64
C VAL A 79 0.05 -21.23 16.41
N ILE A 80 -0.88 -20.89 17.31
CA ILE A 80 -1.63 -19.62 17.24
C ILE A 80 -0.68 -18.44 17.37
N GLU A 81 0.22 -18.44 18.37
CA GLU A 81 1.16 -17.33 18.56
C GLU A 81 2.12 -17.20 17.37
N GLU A 82 2.66 -18.31 16.83
CA GLU A 82 3.49 -18.30 15.61
C GLU A 82 2.74 -17.68 14.41
N ALA A 83 1.48 -18.06 14.22
CA ALA A 83 0.66 -17.58 13.13
C ALA A 83 0.28 -16.10 13.30
N ILE A 84 0.01 -15.66 14.54
CA ILE A 84 -0.33 -14.27 14.88
C ILE A 84 0.82 -13.33 14.53
N VAL A 85 2.08 -13.67 14.84
CA VAL A 85 3.25 -12.81 14.56
C VAL A 85 3.29 -12.38 13.09
N ASN A 86 3.02 -13.31 12.17
CA ASN A 86 3.04 -13.04 10.73
C ASN A 86 1.86 -12.19 10.25
N PHE A 87 0.71 -12.30 10.91
CA PHE A 87 -0.47 -11.50 10.61
C PHE A 87 -0.39 -10.09 11.23
N ASP A 88 0.20 -9.99 12.41
CA ASP A 88 0.33 -8.78 13.20
C ASP A 88 1.35 -7.81 12.62
N TYR A 89 2.47 -8.31 12.07
CA TYR A 89 3.51 -7.47 11.51
C TYR A 89 3.02 -6.51 10.39
N PRO A 90 2.21 -6.95 9.39
CA PRO A 90 1.57 -6.02 8.46
C PRO A 90 0.66 -4.97 9.12
N LEU A 91 -0.09 -5.34 10.16
CA LEU A 91 -0.96 -4.41 10.89
C LEU A 91 -0.14 -3.34 11.62
N GLU A 92 0.96 -3.75 12.26
CA GLU A 92 1.92 -2.84 12.89
C GLU A 92 2.50 -1.87 11.85
N GLN A 93 2.91 -2.35 10.68
CA GLN A 93 3.41 -1.48 9.61
C GLN A 93 2.35 -0.48 9.13
N ILE A 94 1.09 -0.90 9.01
CA ILE A 94 -0.02 -0.01 8.65
C ILE A 94 -0.24 1.03 9.75
N GLN A 95 -0.21 0.64 11.02
CA GLN A 95 -0.34 1.54 12.16
C GLN A 95 0.79 2.59 12.21
N GLU A 96 2.05 2.16 12.11
CA GLU A 96 3.20 3.05 12.32
C GLU A 96 3.50 3.93 11.11
N ARG A 97 3.39 3.35 9.90
CA ARG A 97 3.87 4.01 8.67
C ARG A 97 2.78 4.69 7.90
N LEU A 98 1.58 4.09 7.86
CA LEU A 98 0.42 4.68 7.21
C LEU A 98 -0.51 5.37 8.19
N LYS A 99 -0.49 5.04 9.49
CA LYS A 99 -1.42 5.61 10.49
C LYS A 99 -2.90 5.46 10.10
N ALA A 100 -3.20 4.49 9.24
CA ALA A 100 -4.57 4.22 8.77
C ALA A 100 -5.42 3.51 9.84
N ILE A 101 -4.77 2.93 10.84
CA ILE A 101 -5.38 2.38 12.05
C ILE A 101 -4.58 2.84 13.27
N ASN A 102 -5.23 2.88 14.42
CA ASN A 102 -4.61 3.12 15.71
C ASN A 102 -4.26 1.80 16.44
N ARG A 103 -3.62 1.93 17.59
CA ARG A 103 -3.21 0.78 18.42
C ARG A 103 -4.37 -0.07 18.91
N GLU A 104 -5.45 0.57 19.35
CA GLU A 104 -6.63 -0.13 19.87
C GLU A 104 -7.29 -0.96 18.77
N GLU A 105 -7.41 -0.42 17.56
CA GLU A 105 -7.94 -1.13 16.39
C GLU A 105 -7.07 -2.35 16.02
N ARG A 106 -5.74 -2.20 16.04
CA ARG A 106 -4.83 -3.34 15.84
C ARG A 106 -5.03 -4.42 16.91
N GLU A 107 -5.02 -4.04 18.19
CA GLU A 107 -5.19 -4.98 19.31
C GLU A 107 -6.54 -5.71 19.23
N GLN A 108 -7.63 -5.01 18.85
CA GLN A 108 -8.94 -5.60 18.63
C GLN A 108 -8.91 -6.65 17.49
N ILE A 109 -8.26 -6.36 16.37
CA ILE A 109 -8.14 -7.30 15.25
C ILE A 109 -7.36 -8.55 15.68
N ILE A 110 -6.27 -8.40 16.41
CA ILE A 110 -5.47 -9.51 16.93
C ILE A 110 -6.27 -10.35 17.92
N ASN A 111 -7.04 -9.73 18.82
CA ASN A 111 -7.91 -10.46 19.74
C ASN A 111 -9.00 -11.25 19.00
N MET A 112 -9.64 -10.66 17.98
CA MET A 112 -10.59 -11.38 17.11
C MET A 112 -9.93 -12.56 16.41
N ALA A 113 -8.68 -12.41 15.96
CA ALA A 113 -7.90 -13.48 15.35
C ALA A 113 -7.64 -14.62 16.33
N LYS A 114 -7.16 -14.33 17.54
CA LYS A 114 -6.95 -15.33 18.60
C LYS A 114 -8.25 -16.04 18.99
N GLU A 115 -9.35 -15.29 19.15
CA GLU A 115 -10.65 -15.86 19.48
C GLU A 115 -11.18 -16.81 18.40
N TRP A 116 -11.03 -16.42 17.13
CA TRP A 116 -11.38 -17.28 16.00
C TRP A 116 -10.47 -18.51 15.99
N ALA A 117 -9.16 -18.36 16.10
CA ALA A 117 -8.23 -19.48 16.02
C ALA A 117 -8.51 -20.54 17.09
N LYS A 118 -8.84 -20.13 18.32
CA LYS A 118 -9.18 -21.06 19.41
C LYS A 118 -10.48 -21.84 19.19
N THR A 119 -11.45 -21.27 18.46
CA THR A 119 -12.81 -21.85 18.36
C THR A 119 -13.20 -22.32 16.96
N LEU A 120 -12.50 -21.86 15.94
CA LEU A 120 -12.77 -22.09 14.51
C LEU A 120 -14.21 -21.73 14.09
N ASP A 121 -14.88 -20.87 14.88
CA ASP A 121 -16.28 -20.51 14.66
C ASP A 121 -16.44 -19.60 13.43
N GLY A 122 -17.38 -19.95 12.55
CA GLY A 122 -17.62 -19.21 11.30
C GLY A 122 -18.12 -17.78 11.50
N LYS A 123 -18.87 -17.49 12.59
CA LYS A 123 -19.35 -16.13 12.86
C LYS A 123 -18.21 -15.23 13.31
N LYS A 124 -17.30 -15.75 14.15
CA LYS A 124 -16.07 -15.05 14.54
C LYS A 124 -15.16 -14.82 13.34
N LEU A 125 -15.04 -15.79 12.44
CA LEU A 125 -14.30 -15.61 11.19
C LEU A 125 -14.88 -14.47 10.36
N ALA A 126 -16.20 -14.43 10.18
CA ALA A 126 -16.86 -13.38 9.42
C ALA A 126 -16.64 -11.98 10.02
N ARG A 127 -16.63 -11.87 11.35
CA ARG A 127 -16.28 -10.62 12.06
C ARG A 127 -14.83 -10.22 11.80
N LEU A 128 -13.88 -11.14 11.93
CA LEU A 128 -12.47 -10.90 11.65
C LEU A 128 -12.25 -10.49 10.19
N THR A 129 -12.88 -11.18 9.23
CA THR A 129 -12.81 -10.83 7.80
C THR A 129 -13.34 -9.42 7.55
N SER A 130 -14.44 -9.04 8.21
CA SER A 130 -15.01 -7.69 8.09
C SER A 130 -14.04 -6.64 8.64
N ALA A 131 -13.41 -6.89 9.79
CA ALA A 131 -12.41 -5.99 10.36
C ALA A 131 -11.18 -5.83 9.43
N VAL A 132 -10.67 -6.92 8.86
CA VAL A 132 -9.56 -6.86 7.87
C VAL A 132 -9.97 -6.06 6.63
N LYS A 133 -11.18 -6.28 6.12
CA LYS A 133 -11.73 -5.51 4.98
C LYS A 133 -11.83 -4.01 5.31
N ASP A 134 -12.22 -3.65 6.52
CA ASP A 134 -12.27 -2.26 6.95
C ASP A 134 -10.87 -1.62 6.97
N VAL A 135 -9.84 -2.35 7.42
CA VAL A 135 -8.44 -1.87 7.33
C VAL A 135 -8.04 -1.63 5.88
N VAL A 136 -8.39 -2.54 4.96
CA VAL A 136 -8.10 -2.35 3.52
C VAL A 136 -8.72 -1.06 2.98
N PHE A 137 -9.99 -0.79 3.30
CA PHE A 137 -10.63 0.45 2.86
C PHE A 137 -10.02 1.70 3.49
N LYS A 138 -9.64 1.66 4.77
CA LYS A 138 -8.93 2.76 5.43
C LYS A 138 -7.59 3.03 4.76
N VAL A 139 -6.84 2.00 4.41
CA VAL A 139 -5.57 2.14 3.68
C VAL A 139 -5.78 2.70 2.27
N LEU A 140 -6.83 2.30 1.56
CA LEU A 140 -7.17 2.87 0.24
C LEU A 140 -7.61 4.33 0.31
N ALA A 141 -8.35 4.70 1.35
CA ALA A 141 -8.83 6.06 1.58
C ALA A 141 -7.75 7.01 2.14
N TYR A 142 -6.62 6.47 2.59
CA TYR A 142 -5.50 7.25 3.10
C TYR A 142 -4.82 8.04 1.96
N ALA A 143 -4.62 9.35 2.17
CA ALA A 143 -4.05 10.31 1.21
C ALA A 143 -2.66 10.78 1.67
#